data_AF-A0A559RP92-F1
#
_entry.id   AF-A0A559RP92-F1
#
_cell.length_a   1.000
_cell.length_b   1.000
_cell.length_c   1.000
_cell.angle_alpha   90.00
_cell.angle_beta   90.00
_cell.angle_gamma   90.00
#
_symmetry.space_group_name_H-M   'P 1'
#
loop_
_entity.id
_entity.type
_entity.pdbx_description
1 polymer ?
#
loop_
_entity_poly.entity_id
_entity_poly.type
_entity_poly.pdbx_seq_one_letter_code
_entity_poly.pdbx_strand_id
1 'polypeptide(L)'
;MTIKLFLRSALFAFLFFGMSQLSVAQDAEQEIISKKVKINRYHDREELLALKKGPLLDLYIQRVDVIIKILPNIAFTTKPGVTMSDLGIPDTKEHRKALTDNIEAAASYFENTSAFQKQVLPYSDKSSLIAAILFYEQTLKSLHTYNDFN
;
A
#
# COMPACT_ATOMS: atom_id res chain seq x y z
N MET A 1 18.31 -15.26 61.00
CA MET A 1 18.48 -14.18 59.99
C MET A 1 18.73 -14.72 58.58
N THR A 2 18.34 -15.96 58.26
CA THR A 2 18.73 -16.65 57.01
C THR A 2 17.56 -16.76 56.03
N ILE A 3 16.34 -17.01 56.52
CA ILE A 3 15.13 -17.13 55.67
C ILE A 3 14.72 -15.80 55.04
N LYS A 4 14.75 -14.69 55.79
CA LYS A 4 14.43 -13.36 55.26
C LYS A 4 15.43 -12.87 54.21
N LEU A 5 16.68 -13.33 54.27
CA LEU A 5 17.71 -12.99 53.29
C LEU A 5 17.48 -13.79 52.00
N PHE A 6 17.21 -15.10 52.11
CA PHE A 6 16.83 -15.94 50.97
C PHE A 6 15.57 -15.46 50.25
N LEU A 7 14.55 -15.02 51.00
CA LEU A 7 13.30 -14.51 50.42
C LEU A 7 13.51 -13.19 49.64
N ARG A 8 14.43 -12.34 50.11
CA ARG A 8 14.80 -11.09 49.43
C ARG A 8 15.64 -11.34 48.18
N SER A 9 16.55 -12.32 48.23
CA SER A 9 17.36 -12.74 47.08
C SER A 9 16.49 -13.41 45.99
N ALA A 10 15.50 -14.22 46.39
CA ALA A 10 14.55 -14.82 45.46
C ALA A 10 13.65 -13.77 44.78
N LEU A 11 13.21 -12.75 45.54
CA LEU A 11 12.42 -11.63 45.00
C LEU A 11 13.24 -10.78 44.01
N PHE A 12 14.52 -10.54 44.28
CA PHE A 12 15.42 -9.83 43.38
C PHE A 12 15.71 -10.61 42.09
N ALA A 13 15.88 -11.95 42.19
CA ALA A 13 16.06 -12.81 41.02
C ALA A 13 14.81 -12.86 40.13
N PHE A 14 13.62 -12.86 40.74
CA PHE A 14 12.35 -12.84 40.01
C PHE A 14 12.11 -11.51 39.28
N LEU A 15 12.53 -10.39 39.88
CA LEU A 15 12.49 -9.06 39.24
C LEU A 15 13.49 -8.92 38.09
N PHE A 16 14.66 -9.56 38.17
CA PHE A 16 15.66 -9.53 37.09
C PHE A 16 15.30 -10.44 35.90
N PHE A 17 14.61 -11.56 36.13
CA PHE A 17 14.19 -12.44 35.04
C PHE A 17 13.04 -11.87 34.20
N GLY A 18 12.18 -11.04 34.80
CA GLY A 18 11.02 -10.43 34.14
C GLY A 18 11.32 -9.33 33.11
N MET A 19 12.54 -8.75 33.10
CA MET A 19 12.89 -7.67 32.16
C MET A 19 13.52 -8.15 30.85
N SER A 20 13.72 -9.46 30.67
CA SER A 20 14.38 -10.01 29.46
C SER A 20 13.41 -10.42 28.35
N GLN A 21 12.09 -10.23 28.51
CA GLN A 21 11.11 -10.50 27.45
C GLN A 21 10.89 -9.26 26.58
N LEU A 22 11.96 -8.70 26.00
CA LEU A 22 11.81 -7.94 24.77
C LEU A 22 11.68 -8.97 23.65
N SER A 23 10.44 -9.40 23.41
CA SER A 23 10.07 -10.08 22.18
C SER A 23 10.48 -9.18 21.02
N VAL A 24 11.60 -9.47 20.37
CA VAL A 24 11.89 -8.90 19.05
C VAL A 24 10.84 -9.55 18.14
N ALA A 25 9.71 -8.87 17.96
CA ALA A 25 8.79 -9.22 16.90
C ALA A 25 9.61 -9.19 15.61
N GLN A 26 9.77 -10.34 14.95
CA GLN A 26 10.21 -10.34 13.57
C GLN A 26 9.09 -9.64 12.80
N ASP A 27 9.29 -8.35 12.50
CA ASP A 27 8.40 -7.61 11.61
C ASP A 27 8.29 -8.43 10.33
N ALA A 28 7.04 -8.77 9.97
CA ALA A 28 6.78 -9.43 8.71
C ALA A 28 7.35 -8.56 7.59
N GLU A 29 7.98 -9.20 6.61
CA GLU A 29 8.60 -8.47 5.52
C GLU A 29 7.56 -7.62 4.77
N GLN A 30 7.95 -6.38 4.47
CA GLN A 30 7.04 -5.39 3.93
C GLN A 30 6.82 -5.63 2.43
N GLU A 31 5.55 -5.61 2.02
CA GLU A 31 5.14 -5.73 0.62
C GLU A 31 5.47 -4.42 -0.12
N ILE A 32 6.13 -4.50 -1.29
CA ILE A 32 6.44 -3.33 -2.15
C ILE A 32 5.14 -2.66 -2.62
N ILE A 33 4.17 -3.50 -3.02
CA ILE A 33 2.81 -3.11 -3.35
C ILE A 33 1.87 -3.92 -2.46
N SER A 34 1.09 -3.26 -1.61
CA SER A 34 0.18 -3.97 -0.70
C SER A 34 -0.86 -4.79 -1.46
N LYS A 35 -1.20 -5.99 -0.98
CA LYS A 35 -2.34 -6.81 -1.46
C LYS A 35 -3.69 -6.08 -1.47
N LYS A 36 -3.82 -5.00 -0.69
CA LYS A 36 -5.01 -4.14 -0.66
C LYS A 36 -5.15 -3.28 -1.93
N VAL A 37 -4.05 -3.04 -2.64
CA VAL A 37 -4.02 -2.30 -3.90
C VAL A 37 -4.49 -3.22 -5.02
N LYS A 38 -5.80 -3.24 -5.27
CA LYS A 38 -6.40 -4.04 -6.33
C LYS A 38 -7.59 -3.34 -6.96
N ILE A 39 -7.83 -3.66 -8.23
CA ILE A 39 -9.05 -3.30 -8.93
C ILE A 39 -9.96 -4.52 -8.92
N ASN A 40 -11.16 -4.37 -8.36
CA ASN A 40 -12.11 -5.49 -8.28
C ASN A 40 -12.70 -5.83 -9.65
N ARG A 41 -12.92 -4.81 -10.50
CA ARG A 41 -13.57 -4.95 -11.80
C ARG A 41 -13.19 -3.79 -12.73
N TYR A 42 -12.95 -4.12 -13.98
CA TYR A 42 -12.86 -3.18 -15.10
C TYR A 42 -14.22 -3.00 -15.76
N HIS A 43 -14.43 -1.83 -16.34
CA HIS A 43 -15.68 -1.45 -16.99
C HIS A 43 -15.47 -1.24 -18.49
N ASP A 44 -16.50 -1.52 -19.26
CA ASP A 44 -16.55 -1.07 -20.66
C ASP A 44 -17.21 0.31 -20.78
N ARG A 45 -17.24 0.84 -22.00
CA ARG A 45 -17.79 2.15 -22.28
C ARG A 45 -19.29 2.23 -22.00
N GLU A 46 -20.05 1.21 -22.35
CA GLU A 46 -21.52 1.20 -22.19
C GLU A 46 -21.90 1.16 -20.71
N GLU A 47 -21.18 0.35 -19.93
CA GLU A 47 -21.31 0.29 -18.48
C GLU A 47 -21.05 1.67 -17.85
N LEU A 48 -19.98 2.36 -18.23
CA LEU A 48 -19.66 3.69 -17.71
C LEU A 48 -20.68 4.76 -18.16
N LEU A 49 -21.22 4.66 -19.38
CA LEU A 49 -22.27 5.55 -19.87
C LEU A 49 -23.56 5.43 -19.06
N ALA A 50 -23.90 4.22 -18.62
CA ALA A 50 -25.06 3.96 -17.78
C ALA A 50 -24.94 4.51 -16.35
N LEU A 51 -23.72 4.78 -15.87
CA LEU A 51 -23.50 5.30 -14.52
C LEU A 51 -23.87 6.79 -14.39
N LYS A 52 -24.34 7.16 -13.19
CA LYS A 52 -24.47 8.56 -12.76
C LYS A 52 -23.08 9.15 -12.49
N LYS A 53 -22.99 10.48 -12.44
CA LYS A 53 -21.71 11.19 -12.25
C LYS A 53 -21.01 10.81 -10.94
N GLY A 54 -21.73 10.67 -9.83
CA GLY A 54 -21.16 10.31 -8.52
C GLY A 54 -20.28 9.05 -8.57
N PRO A 55 -20.83 7.87 -8.96
CA PRO A 55 -20.04 6.65 -9.11
C PRO A 55 -18.83 6.78 -10.04
N LEU A 56 -18.91 7.61 -11.09
CA LEU A 56 -17.78 7.86 -11.98
C LEU A 56 -16.65 8.63 -11.27
N LEU A 57 -16.98 9.56 -10.36
CA LEU A 57 -15.98 10.27 -9.55
C LEU A 57 -15.24 9.28 -8.62
N ASP A 58 -15.98 8.38 -7.99
CA ASP A 58 -15.40 7.35 -7.12
C ASP A 58 -14.49 6.40 -7.90
N LEU A 59 -14.94 5.95 -9.08
CA LEU A 59 -14.12 5.12 -9.97
C LEU A 59 -12.85 5.86 -10.38
N TYR A 60 -12.95 7.12 -10.81
CA TYR A 60 -11.79 7.92 -11.20
C TYR A 60 -10.77 8.00 -10.07
N ILE A 61 -11.20 8.36 -8.85
CA ILE A 61 -10.31 8.49 -7.69
C ILE A 61 -9.67 7.14 -7.35
N GLN A 62 -10.44 6.05 -7.37
CA GLN A 62 -9.91 4.71 -7.13
C GLN A 62 -8.85 4.30 -8.16
N ARG A 63 -9.04 4.62 -9.44
CA ARG A 63 -8.07 4.28 -10.49
C ARG A 63 -6.76 5.06 -10.32
N VAL A 64 -6.85 6.34 -9.98
CA VAL A 64 -5.69 7.17 -9.67
C VAL A 64 -4.90 6.61 -8.48
N ASP A 65 -5.59 6.19 -7.40
CA ASP A 65 -4.95 5.58 -6.22
C ASP A 65 -4.11 4.36 -6.59
N VAL A 66 -4.69 3.44 -7.37
CA VAL A 66 -4.01 2.21 -7.79
C VAL A 66 -2.82 2.53 -8.70
N ILE A 67 -2.97 3.46 -9.65
CA ILE A 67 -1.86 3.85 -10.54
C ILE A 67 -0.68 4.42 -9.75
N ILE A 68 -0.93 5.34 -8.82
CA ILE A 68 0.13 5.99 -8.02
C ILE A 68 0.92 4.95 -7.20
N LYS A 69 0.26 3.89 -6.72
CA LYS A 69 0.88 2.84 -5.91
C LYS A 69 1.61 1.77 -6.74
N ILE A 70 1.26 1.59 -8.01
CA ILE A 70 1.88 0.58 -8.88
C ILE A 70 2.96 1.19 -9.78
N LEU A 71 2.68 2.31 -10.44
CA LEU A 71 3.49 2.84 -11.54
C LEU A 71 4.96 3.13 -11.17
N PRO A 72 5.29 3.66 -9.98
CA PRO A 72 6.69 3.88 -9.58
C PRO A 72 7.48 2.57 -9.40
N ASN A 73 6.80 1.44 -9.21
CA ASN A 73 7.40 0.16 -8.82
C ASN A 73 7.54 -0.83 -9.98
N ILE A 74 7.18 -0.45 -11.21
CA ILE A 74 7.07 -1.37 -12.36
C ILE A 74 8.38 -2.05 -12.76
N ALA A 75 9.53 -1.45 -12.42
CA ALA A 75 10.84 -2.08 -12.63
C ALA A 75 11.12 -3.22 -11.63
N PHE A 76 10.43 -3.23 -10.49
CA PHE A 76 10.55 -4.25 -9.44
C PHE A 76 9.44 -5.30 -9.56
N THR A 77 8.18 -4.85 -9.58
CA THR A 77 7.01 -5.72 -9.64
C THR A 77 5.76 -4.92 -9.98
N THR A 78 4.83 -5.53 -10.71
CA THR A 78 3.44 -5.05 -10.83
C THR A 78 2.45 -5.90 -10.05
N LYS A 79 2.93 -6.96 -9.39
CA LYS A 79 2.11 -7.91 -8.60
C LYS A 79 2.02 -7.45 -7.15
N PRO A 80 0.80 -7.28 -6.60
CA PRO A 80 0.62 -7.03 -5.17
C PRO A 80 1.13 -8.21 -4.32
N GLY A 81 1.64 -7.90 -3.14
CA GLY A 81 2.05 -8.90 -2.16
C GLY A 81 3.48 -9.42 -2.28
N VAL A 82 4.25 -8.89 -3.23
CA VAL A 82 5.66 -9.21 -3.42
C VAL A 82 6.52 -8.39 -2.46
N THR A 83 7.47 -9.04 -1.79
CA THR A 83 8.42 -8.40 -0.87
C THR A 83 9.76 -8.08 -1.56
N MET A 84 10.69 -7.43 -0.85
CA MET A 84 12.04 -7.17 -1.37
C MET A 84 12.83 -8.48 -1.53
N SER A 85 12.73 -9.40 -0.58
CA SER A 85 13.42 -10.69 -0.60
C SER A 85 12.91 -11.60 -1.72
N ASP A 86 11.63 -11.54 -2.06
CA ASP A 86 11.07 -12.23 -3.23
C ASP A 86 11.79 -11.85 -4.54
N LEU A 87 12.34 -10.63 -4.59
CA LEU A 87 13.08 -10.09 -5.73
C LEU A 87 14.61 -10.21 -5.57
N GLY A 88 15.09 -10.86 -4.51
CA GLY A 88 16.51 -10.95 -4.18
C GLY A 88 17.12 -9.63 -3.70
N ILE A 89 16.30 -8.63 -3.35
CA ILE A 89 16.75 -7.37 -2.76
C ILE A 89 17.00 -7.61 -1.26
N PRO A 90 18.19 -7.25 -0.73
CA PRO A 90 18.50 -7.48 0.68
C PRO A 90 17.50 -6.81 1.64
N ASP A 91 16.92 -7.53 2.58
CA ASP A 91 16.01 -6.98 3.58
C ASP A 91 16.76 -6.32 4.76
N THR A 92 17.36 -5.17 4.48
CA THR A 92 18.10 -4.35 5.47
C THR A 92 17.18 -3.32 6.14
N LYS A 93 17.57 -2.85 7.32
CA LYS A 93 16.85 -1.75 8.02
C LYS A 93 16.72 -0.49 7.14
N GLU A 94 17.75 -0.18 6.37
CA GLU A 94 17.78 0.98 5.49
C GLU A 94 16.81 0.81 4.32
N HIS A 95 16.77 -0.36 3.68
CA HIS A 95 15.82 -0.65 2.61
C HIS A 95 14.37 -0.67 3.11
N ARG A 96 14.10 -1.26 4.29
CA ARG A 96 12.76 -1.22 4.91
C ARG A 96 12.30 0.21 5.17
N LYS A 97 13.21 1.06 5.67
CA LYS A 97 12.92 2.48 5.89
C LYS A 97 12.61 3.18 4.56
N ALA A 98 13.43 2.99 3.53
CA ALA A 98 13.20 3.58 2.21
C ALA A 98 11.87 3.15 1.60
N LEU A 99 11.49 1.87 1.75
CA LEU A 99 10.20 1.36 1.31
C LEU A 99 9.04 2.00 2.08
N THR A 100 9.17 2.14 3.40
CA THR A 100 8.19 2.83 4.24
C THR A 100 8.01 4.28 3.83
N ASP A 101 9.12 5.02 3.71
CA ASP A 101 9.10 6.43 3.29
C ASP A 101 8.41 6.59 1.92
N ASN A 102 8.66 5.68 0.97
CA ASN A 102 8.02 5.69 -0.35
C ASN A 102 6.51 5.43 -0.28
N ILE A 103 6.07 4.46 0.54
CA ILE A 103 4.65 4.15 0.75
C ILE A 103 3.92 5.33 1.39
N GLU A 104 4.52 5.95 2.40
CA GLU A 104 3.97 7.14 3.07
C GLU A 104 3.89 8.34 2.12
N ALA A 105 4.94 8.56 1.30
CA ALA A 105 4.94 9.61 0.30
C ALA A 105 3.83 9.41 -0.75
N ALA A 106 3.66 8.18 -1.25
CA ALA A 106 2.58 7.86 -2.19
C ALA A 106 1.19 8.08 -1.57
N ALA A 107 1.00 7.69 -0.31
CA ALA A 107 -0.25 7.91 0.41
C ALA A 107 -0.54 9.41 0.60
N SER A 108 0.44 10.19 1.06
CA SER A 108 0.29 11.64 1.25
C SER A 108 0.00 12.36 -0.06
N TYR A 109 0.71 12.00 -1.15
CA TYR A 109 0.43 12.54 -2.48
C TYR A 109 -0.99 12.24 -2.94
N PHE A 110 -1.47 11.01 -2.77
CA PHE A 110 -2.83 10.62 -3.12
C PHE A 110 -3.88 11.35 -2.28
N GLU A 111 -3.68 11.46 -0.96
CA GLU A 111 -4.62 12.17 -0.07
C GLU A 111 -4.78 13.63 -0.48
N ASN A 112 -3.67 14.34 -0.67
CA ASN A 112 -3.68 15.74 -1.09
C ASN A 112 -4.33 15.92 -2.48
N THR A 113 -3.96 15.04 -3.43
CA THR A 113 -4.50 15.09 -4.80
C THR A 113 -6.00 14.77 -4.82
N SER A 114 -6.43 13.75 -4.10
CA SER A 114 -7.84 13.34 -4.04
C SER A 114 -8.70 14.37 -3.31
N ALA A 115 -8.18 15.06 -2.29
CA ALA A 115 -8.87 16.16 -1.62
C ALA A 115 -9.16 17.31 -2.58
N PHE A 116 -8.16 17.73 -3.37
CA PHE A 116 -8.34 18.72 -4.42
C PHE A 116 -9.34 18.23 -5.49
N GLN A 117 -9.16 17.01 -6.00
CA GLN A 117 -10.04 16.44 -7.04
C GLN A 117 -11.49 16.34 -6.56
N LYS A 118 -11.77 15.97 -5.31
CA LYS A 118 -13.14 15.94 -4.78
C LYS A 118 -13.85 17.29 -4.83
N GLN A 119 -13.11 18.40 -4.76
CA GLN A 119 -13.66 19.75 -4.86
C GLN A 119 -13.92 20.16 -6.31
N VAL A 120 -13.02 19.83 -7.23
CA VAL A 120 -13.06 20.38 -8.62
C VAL A 120 -13.59 19.39 -9.67
N LEU A 121 -13.38 18.09 -9.49
CA LEU A 121 -13.78 17.05 -10.44
C LEU A 121 -15.31 16.98 -10.66
N PRO A 122 -16.20 17.30 -9.69
CA PRO A 122 -17.63 17.39 -9.95
C PRO A 122 -18.03 18.39 -11.03
N TYR A 123 -17.16 19.33 -11.42
CA TYR A 123 -17.40 20.29 -12.50
C TYR A 123 -16.96 19.78 -13.87
N SER A 124 -16.22 18.67 -13.96
CA SER A 124 -15.78 18.08 -15.23
C SER A 124 -16.93 17.52 -16.06
N ASP A 125 -16.80 17.50 -17.39
CA ASP A 125 -17.79 16.85 -18.25
C ASP A 125 -17.84 15.34 -18.02
N LYS A 126 -19.05 14.76 -18.02
CA LYS A 126 -19.24 13.31 -17.83
C LYS A 126 -18.46 12.50 -18.89
N SER A 127 -18.45 12.98 -20.13
CA SER A 127 -17.72 12.34 -21.24
C SER A 127 -16.21 12.30 -20.99
N SER A 128 -15.63 13.41 -20.51
CA SER A 128 -14.21 13.51 -20.14
C SER A 128 -13.86 12.58 -18.98
N LEU A 129 -14.74 12.48 -17.98
CA LEU A 129 -14.56 11.57 -16.85
C LEU A 129 -14.56 10.10 -17.28
N ILE A 130 -15.49 9.70 -18.16
CA ILE A 130 -15.55 8.36 -18.73
C ILE A 130 -14.27 8.06 -19.54
N ALA A 131 -13.84 9.00 -20.38
CA ALA A 131 -12.62 8.83 -21.18
C ALA A 131 -11.38 8.61 -20.30
N ALA A 132 -11.25 9.39 -19.22
CA ALA A 132 -10.15 9.24 -18.27
C ALA A 132 -10.18 7.88 -17.55
N ILE A 133 -11.37 7.43 -17.09
CA ILE A 133 -11.52 6.11 -16.45
C ILE A 133 -11.10 5.00 -17.41
N LEU A 134 -11.57 5.03 -18.66
CA LEU A 134 -11.19 4.04 -19.68
C LEU A 134 -9.68 4.04 -19.93
N PHE A 135 -9.05 5.22 -20.01
CA PHE A 135 -7.60 5.33 -20.17
C PHE A 135 -6.85 4.73 -18.98
N TYR A 136 -7.25 5.06 -17.75
CA TYR A 136 -6.64 4.49 -16.55
C TYR A 136 -6.81 2.97 -16.48
N GLU A 137 -8.00 2.46 -16.80
CA GLU A 137 -8.25 1.03 -16.82
C GLU A 137 -7.41 0.31 -17.88
N GLN A 138 -7.22 0.91 -19.07
CA GLN A 138 -6.34 0.36 -20.09
C GLN A 138 -4.88 0.37 -19.66
N THR A 139 -4.46 1.44 -18.97
CA THR A 139 -3.11 1.55 -18.39
C THR A 139 -2.90 0.43 -17.36
N LEU A 140 -3.86 0.22 -16.48
CA LEU A 140 -3.80 -0.81 -15.42
C LEU A 140 -3.80 -2.24 -15.99
N LYS A 141 -4.54 -2.50 -17.08
CA LYS A 141 -4.44 -3.76 -17.83
C LYS A 141 -3.07 -3.97 -18.46
N SER A 142 -2.49 -2.90 -19.01
CA SER A 142 -1.14 -2.93 -19.59
C SER A 142 -0.07 -3.17 -18.51
N LEU A 143 -0.25 -2.63 -17.31
CA LEU A 143 0.62 -2.88 -16.17
C LEU A 143 0.56 -4.34 -15.69
N HIS A 144 -0.59 -5.00 -15.80
CA HIS A 144 -0.71 -6.42 -15.45
C HIS A 144 0.09 -7.32 -16.39
N THR A 145 0.06 -6.99 -17.68
CA THR A 145 0.79 -7.70 -18.76
C THR A 145 2.22 -7.18 -18.94
N TYR A 146 2.62 -6.13 -18.20
CA TYR A 146 3.95 -5.52 -18.34
C TYR A 146 5.10 -6.51 -18.06
N ASN A 147 4.91 -7.42 -17.09
CA ASN A 147 5.92 -8.43 -16.78
C ASN A 147 6.06 -9.48 -17.89
N ASP A 148 5.15 -9.55 -18.86
CA ASP A 148 5.24 -10.48 -19.99
C ASP A 148 6.27 -10.02 -21.05
N PHE A 149 6.79 -8.79 -20.93
CA PHE A 149 7.84 -8.25 -21.81
C PHE A 149 9.27 -8.62 -21.37
N ASN A 150 9.44 -9.30 -20.23
CA ASN A 150 10.71 -9.76 -19.67
C ASN A 150 10.65 -11.26 -19.34
#